data_AF-A0A916M981-F1
#
_entry.id   AF-A0A916M981-F1
#
_cell.length_a   1.000
_cell.length_b   1.000
_cell.length_c   1.000
_cell.angle_alpha   90.00
_cell.angle_beta   90.00
_cell.angle_gamma   90.00
#
_symmetry.space_group_name_H-M   'P 1'
#
loop_
_entity.id
_entity.type
_entity.pdbx_description
1 polymer ?
#
loop_
_entity_poly.entity_id
_entity_poly.type
_entity_poly.pdbx_seq_one_letter_code
_entity_poly.pdbx_strand_id
1 'polypeptide(L)'
;MSMEKFTVTLKTITPLFLGGADGKTPELRSPSIKGAMRFWYRAIDADYVKNEPKTFGSTDKGQGGFFLWIGKDIKEHQEWNPTHYDKLTIKHPNYDASKRHNERTWQLNGIKYLSYSLKLGDKKPKFMLRNFKLTENGCRKCDL
;
A
#
# COMPACT_ATOMS: atom_id res chain seq x y z
N MET A 1 -28.58 -7.63 -20.31
CA MET A 1 -28.18 -6.27 -19.88
C MET A 1 -26.71 -6.06 -20.21
N SER A 2 -26.34 -4.88 -20.69
CA SER A 2 -24.97 -4.54 -21.08
C SER A 2 -24.05 -4.45 -19.86
N MET A 3 -22.86 -5.03 -19.94
CA MET A 3 -21.86 -4.96 -18.87
C MET A 3 -21.16 -3.59 -18.96
N GLU A 4 -21.54 -2.66 -18.09
CA GLU A 4 -20.89 -1.35 -18.05
C GLU A 4 -19.50 -1.48 -17.44
N LYS A 5 -18.48 -1.03 -18.17
CA LYS A 5 -17.09 -1.09 -17.74
C LYS A 5 -16.56 0.31 -17.50
N PHE A 6 -16.04 0.54 -16.30
CA PHE A 6 -15.40 1.80 -15.93
C PHE A 6 -13.90 1.56 -15.74
N THR A 7 -13.05 2.39 -16.35
CA THR A 7 -11.59 2.21 -16.28
C THR A 7 -10.92 3.52 -15.87
N VAL A 8 -10.10 3.47 -14.82
CA VAL A 8 -9.34 4.61 -14.29
C VAL A 8 -7.85 4.29 -14.24
N THR A 9 -7.03 5.32 -14.48
CA THR A 9 -5.57 5.21 -14.34
C THR A 9 -5.15 5.98 -13.10
N LEU A 10 -4.52 5.28 -12.15
CA LEU A 10 -4.05 5.86 -10.89
C LEU A 10 -2.53 5.94 -10.87
N LYS A 11 -2.01 6.99 -10.22
CA LYS A 11 -0.59 7.22 -10.00
C LYS A 11 -0.30 7.32 -8.51
N THR A 12 0.72 6.62 -8.06
CA THR A 12 1.26 6.75 -6.72
C THR A 12 2.05 8.06 -6.62
N ILE A 13 1.61 8.97 -5.74
CA ILE A 13 2.35 10.21 -5.44
C ILE A 13 3.48 9.91 -4.44
N THR A 14 3.21 9.03 -3.48
CA THR A 14 4.17 8.52 -2.50
C THR A 14 4.48 7.05 -2.76
N PRO A 15 5.66 6.55 -2.35
CA PRO A 15 5.97 5.13 -2.42
C PRO A 15 4.95 4.29 -1.65
N LEU A 16 4.39 3.27 -2.29
CA LEU A 16 3.49 2.33 -1.62
C LEU A 16 4.28 1.17 -1.00
N PHE A 17 4.05 0.93 0.28
CA PHE A 17 4.58 -0.23 1.00
C PHE A 17 3.52 -1.33 0.99
N LEU A 18 3.71 -2.33 0.13
CA LEU A 18 2.77 -3.46 -0.02
C LEU A 18 3.45 -4.77 0.34
N GLY A 19 2.70 -5.67 0.99
CA GLY A 19 3.13 -7.05 1.26
C GLY A 19 2.44 -8.03 0.33
N GLY A 20 3.20 -8.68 -0.56
CA GLY A 20 2.72 -9.84 -1.32
C GLY A 20 2.62 -11.10 -0.48
N ALA A 21 2.28 -12.22 -1.10
CA ALA A 21 1.93 -13.47 -0.40
C ALA A 21 3.16 -14.03 0.31
N ASP A 22 4.31 -13.87 -0.33
CA ASP A 22 5.61 -14.28 0.18
C ASP A 22 6.20 -13.26 1.18
N GLY A 23 5.49 -12.15 1.43
CA GLY A 23 5.93 -11.04 2.29
C GLY A 23 7.16 -10.26 1.76
N LYS A 24 7.67 -10.61 0.58
CA LYS A 24 8.88 -10.01 -0.03
C LYS A 24 8.57 -9.21 -1.30
N THR A 25 7.67 -9.71 -2.14
CA THR A 25 7.30 -9.07 -3.40
C THR A 25 6.09 -8.17 -3.17
N PRO A 26 6.15 -6.86 -3.40
CA PRO A 26 5.02 -5.97 -3.20
C PRO A 26 4.02 -6.21 -4.33
N GLU A 27 2.82 -6.62 -3.98
CA GLU A 27 1.75 -6.95 -4.91
C GLU A 27 0.54 -6.06 -4.63
N LEU A 28 0.00 -5.44 -5.68
CA LEU A 28 -1.25 -4.70 -5.57
C LEU A 28 -2.43 -5.64 -5.81
N ARG A 29 -3.25 -5.82 -4.77
CA ARG A 29 -4.36 -6.77 -4.78
C ARG A 29 -5.70 -6.07 -4.89
N SER A 30 -6.57 -6.58 -5.78
CA SER A 30 -7.94 -6.07 -5.89
C SER A 30 -8.70 -6.09 -4.55
N PRO A 31 -8.59 -7.14 -3.70
CA PRO A 31 -9.17 -7.13 -2.35
C PRO A 31 -8.74 -5.95 -1.46
N SER A 32 -7.45 -5.57 -1.48
CA SER A 32 -6.94 -4.45 -0.67
C SER A 32 -7.57 -3.13 -1.08
N ILE A 33 -7.67 -2.88 -2.39
CA ILE A 33 -8.29 -1.67 -2.94
C ILE A 33 -9.80 -1.69 -2.65
N LYS A 34 -10.47 -2.82 -2.83
CA LYS A 34 -11.89 -2.98 -2.51
C LYS A 34 -12.17 -2.72 -1.03
N GLY A 35 -11.27 -3.13 -0.13
CA GLY A 35 -11.34 -2.82 1.30
C GLY A 35 -11.22 -1.32 1.59
N ALA A 36 -10.27 -0.63 0.96
CA ALA A 36 -10.12 0.81 1.09
C ALA A 36 -11.34 1.58 0.54
N MET A 37 -11.89 1.14 -0.60
CA MET A 37 -13.14 1.69 -1.15
C MET A 37 -14.32 1.50 -0.19
N ARG A 38 -14.43 0.31 0.42
CA ARG A 38 -15.48 0.01 1.41
C ARG A 38 -15.35 0.90 2.65
N PHE A 39 -14.13 1.12 3.13
CA PHE A 39 -13.86 2.03 4.24
C PHE A 39 -14.34 3.45 3.92
N TRP A 40 -13.95 4.00 2.76
CA TRP A 40 -14.35 5.34 2.35
C TRP A 40 -15.86 5.43 2.05
N TYR A 41 -16.48 4.37 1.55
CA TYR A 41 -17.93 4.31 1.41
C TYR A 41 -18.65 4.52 2.74
N ARG A 42 -18.20 3.86 3.82
CA ARG A 42 -18.74 4.08 5.19
C ARG A 42 -18.51 5.49 5.71
N ALA A 43 -17.44 6.16 5.27
CA ALA A 43 -17.15 7.53 5.69
C ALA A 43 -18.04 8.56 4.99
N ILE A 44 -18.53 8.23 3.79
CA ILE A 44 -19.40 9.11 2.99
C ILE A 44 -20.88 8.87 3.34
N ASP A 45 -21.28 7.61 3.49
CA ASP A 45 -22.66 7.21 3.77
C ASP A 45 -22.82 6.87 5.26
N ALA A 46 -23.52 7.74 6.01
CA ALA A 46 -23.80 7.52 7.42
C ALA A 46 -24.77 6.35 7.68
N ASP A 47 -25.62 5.98 6.71
CA ASP A 47 -26.55 4.84 6.78
C ASP A 47 -26.08 3.68 5.88
N TYR A 48 -24.75 3.47 5.83
CA TYR A 48 -24.12 2.47 4.96
C TYR A 48 -24.61 1.04 5.18
N VAL A 49 -25.19 0.73 6.35
CA VAL A 49 -25.56 -0.63 6.78
C VAL A 49 -26.51 -1.31 5.79
N LYS A 50 -27.44 -0.55 5.18
CA LYS A 50 -28.42 -1.10 4.23
C LYS A 50 -27.81 -1.41 2.86
N ASN A 51 -26.95 -0.53 2.39
CA ASN A 51 -26.49 -0.50 1.00
C ASN A 51 -25.11 -1.18 0.81
N GLU A 52 -24.26 -1.16 1.83
CA GLU A 52 -22.94 -1.78 1.78
C GLU A 52 -22.98 -3.27 1.39
N PRO A 53 -23.84 -4.12 2.00
CA PRO A 53 -23.91 -5.54 1.64
C PRO A 53 -24.31 -5.76 0.17
N LYS A 54 -25.12 -4.85 -0.41
CA LYS A 54 -25.55 -4.91 -1.81
C LYS A 54 -24.39 -4.57 -2.75
N THR A 55 -23.61 -3.54 -2.40
CA THR A 55 -22.52 -3.04 -3.24
C THR A 55 -21.26 -3.89 -3.10
N PHE A 56 -20.78 -4.15 -1.88
CA PHE A 56 -19.50 -4.81 -1.63
C PHE A 56 -19.61 -6.32 -1.38
N GLY A 57 -20.79 -6.79 -0.94
CA GLY A 57 -21.03 -8.16 -0.52
C GLY A 57 -20.93 -8.34 1.00
N SER A 58 -21.54 -9.42 1.51
CA SER A 58 -21.51 -9.82 2.92
C SER A 58 -21.63 -11.34 3.03
N THR A 59 -21.39 -11.91 4.21
CA THR A 59 -21.59 -13.34 4.46
C THR A 59 -23.05 -13.74 4.20
N ASP A 60 -24.00 -12.89 4.57
CA ASP A 60 -25.44 -13.20 4.46
C ASP A 60 -26.01 -12.92 3.06
N LYS A 61 -25.55 -11.85 2.39
CA LYS A 61 -26.03 -11.47 1.04
C LYS A 61 -25.15 -11.97 -0.10
N GLY A 62 -24.08 -12.71 0.18
CA GLY A 62 -23.16 -13.26 -0.82
C GLY A 62 -22.28 -12.21 -1.51
N GLN A 63 -21.83 -12.51 -2.74
CA GLN A 63 -20.88 -11.70 -3.48
C GLN A 63 -21.39 -10.28 -3.79
N GLY A 64 -20.46 -9.31 -3.86
CA GLY A 64 -20.76 -7.90 -4.15
C GLY A 64 -21.20 -7.63 -5.59
N GLY A 65 -21.85 -6.48 -5.81
CA GLY A 65 -22.46 -6.11 -7.09
C GLY A 65 -21.50 -5.73 -8.23
N PHE A 66 -20.21 -5.53 -7.92
CA PHE A 66 -19.19 -5.15 -8.90
C PHE A 66 -17.91 -5.99 -8.77
N PHE A 67 -17.18 -6.10 -9.87
CA PHE A 67 -15.88 -6.76 -9.92
C PHE A 67 -14.76 -5.74 -10.20
N LEU A 68 -13.68 -5.84 -9.43
CA LEU A 68 -12.51 -4.98 -9.57
C LEU A 68 -11.33 -5.78 -10.13
N TRP A 69 -10.77 -5.31 -11.23
CA TRP A 69 -9.61 -5.88 -11.89
C TRP A 69 -8.47 -4.86 -12.00
N ILE A 70 -7.24 -5.31 -11.75
CA ILE A 70 -6.04 -4.48 -11.86
C ILE A 70 -5.35 -4.85 -13.17
N GLY A 71 -5.21 -3.86 -14.06
CA GLY A 71 -4.93 -4.12 -15.47
C GLY A 71 -3.48 -4.16 -15.90
N LYS A 72 -2.52 -4.01 -14.97
CA LYS A 72 -1.10 -4.14 -15.30
C LYS A 72 -0.34 -4.67 -14.10
N ASP A 73 0.42 -5.75 -14.32
CA ASP A 73 1.41 -6.21 -13.36
C ASP A 73 2.46 -5.11 -13.15
N ILE A 74 2.65 -4.74 -11.89
CA ILE A 74 3.61 -3.73 -11.50
C ILE A 74 4.96 -4.43 -11.43
N LYS A 75 5.77 -4.32 -12.49
CA LYS A 75 7.08 -4.98 -12.56
C LYS A 75 8.21 -4.20 -11.88
N GLU A 76 7.98 -2.92 -11.58
CA GLU A 76 8.99 -2.06 -10.96
C GLU A 76 8.80 -1.99 -9.44
N HIS A 77 9.75 -2.58 -8.73
CA HIS A 77 9.88 -2.48 -7.29
C HIS A 77 11.29 -2.01 -6.98
N GLN A 78 11.42 -1.10 -6.02
CA GLN A 78 12.72 -0.67 -5.54
C GLN A 78 13.01 -1.33 -4.20
N GLU A 79 14.25 -1.76 -4.01
CA GLU A 79 14.72 -2.26 -2.73
C GLU A 79 15.15 -1.09 -1.84
N TRP A 80 14.87 -1.24 -0.54
CA TRP A 80 15.34 -0.29 0.45
C TRP A 80 16.88 -0.29 0.50
N ASN A 81 17.48 0.82 0.08
CA ASN A 81 18.92 1.04 0.19
C ASN A 81 19.23 2.07 1.29
N PRO A 82 19.66 1.64 2.50
CA PRO A 82 19.92 2.54 3.61
C PRO A 82 21.10 3.48 3.37
N THR A 83 22.06 3.12 2.50
CA THR A 83 23.23 3.97 2.24
C THR A 83 22.88 5.23 1.46
N HIS A 84 21.78 5.20 0.69
CA HIS A 84 21.27 6.38 -0.02
C HIS A 84 20.97 7.56 0.92
N TYR A 85 20.60 7.25 2.17
CA TYR A 85 20.21 8.23 3.18
C TYR A 85 21.36 8.60 4.12
N ASP A 86 22.55 8.03 3.96
CA ASP A 86 23.72 8.36 4.79
C ASP A 86 24.05 9.85 4.73
N LYS A 87 23.80 10.50 3.58
CA LYS A 87 23.94 11.94 3.37
C LYS A 87 23.07 12.82 4.28
N LEU A 88 21.99 12.27 4.84
CA LEU A 88 21.08 12.98 5.77
C LEU A 88 21.43 12.72 7.23
N THR A 89 22.58 12.10 7.50
CA THR A 89 23.03 11.82 8.85
C THR A 89 23.60 13.09 9.46
N ILE A 90 22.92 13.62 10.47
CA ILE A 90 23.43 14.73 11.27
C ILE A 90 24.35 14.12 12.33
N LYS A 91 25.62 14.48 12.26
CA LYS A 91 26.63 14.10 13.24
C LYS A 91 26.67 15.15 14.35
N HIS A 92 26.78 14.71 15.59
CA HIS A 92 27.03 15.62 16.71
C HIS A 92 28.36 16.40 16.48
N PRO A 93 28.48 17.67 16.92
CA PRO A 93 29.70 18.48 16.68
C PRO A 93 31.00 17.84 17.17
N ASN A 94 30.92 17.04 18.24
CA ASN A 94 32.05 16.31 18.81
C ASN A 94 32.04 14.81 18.41
N TYR A 95 31.45 14.48 17.27
CA TYR A 95 31.39 13.11 16.78
C TYR A 95 32.80 12.60 16.44
N ASP A 96 33.20 11.53 17.13
CA ASP A 96 34.46 10.82 16.90
C ASP A 96 34.14 9.34 16.66
N ALA A 97 34.44 8.84 15.46
CA ALA A 97 34.16 7.46 15.07
C ALA A 97 35.02 6.42 15.81
N SER A 98 36.10 6.86 16.47
CA SER A 98 37.00 5.99 17.25
C SER A 98 36.50 5.75 18.68
N LYS A 99 35.55 6.55 19.17
CA LYS A 99 35.05 6.49 20.55
C LYS A 99 33.78 5.66 20.65
N ARG A 100 33.73 4.77 21.66
CA ARG A 100 32.54 3.95 21.97
C ARG A 100 31.36 4.87 22.34
N HIS A 101 30.17 4.50 21.86
CA HIS A 101 28.92 5.23 22.02
C HIS A 101 28.75 5.79 23.44
N ASN A 102 28.92 7.10 23.58
CA ASN A 102 28.51 7.87 24.75
C ASN A 102 27.56 8.99 24.29
N GLU A 103 26.96 9.72 25.22
CA GLU A 103 25.98 10.79 24.95
C GLU A 103 26.49 11.89 23.99
N ARG A 104 27.78 11.92 23.63
CA ARG A 104 28.43 12.94 22.78
C ARG A 104 28.80 12.44 21.37
N THR A 105 28.52 11.18 21.03
CA THR A 105 28.85 10.58 19.73
C THR A 105 27.63 10.10 18.95
N TRP A 106 26.43 10.61 19.26
CA TRP A 106 25.23 10.20 18.54
C TRP A 106 25.23 10.69 17.09
N GLN A 107 24.60 9.89 16.24
CA GLN A 107 24.25 10.25 14.87
C GLN A 107 22.74 10.14 14.73
N LEU A 108 22.09 11.22 14.31
CA LEU A 108 20.66 11.21 14.04
C LEU A 108 20.45 11.17 12.54
N ASN A 109 19.65 10.19 12.10
CA ASN A 109 19.13 10.14 10.75
C ASN A 109 17.66 9.77 10.86
N GLY A 110 16.81 10.79 10.85
CA GLY A 110 15.37 10.63 11.02
C GLY A 110 14.75 9.70 9.98
N ILE A 111 15.31 9.67 8.76
CA ILE A 111 14.86 8.74 7.72
C ILE A 111 15.28 7.31 8.03
N LYS A 112 16.51 7.06 8.50
CA LYS A 112 16.92 5.72 8.95
C LYS A 112 16.07 5.24 10.13
N TYR A 113 15.72 6.14 11.05
CA TYR A 113 14.87 5.84 12.19
C TYR A 113 13.42 5.50 11.76
N LEU A 114 12.80 6.32 10.92
CA LEU A 114 11.48 6.05 10.34
C LEU A 114 11.48 4.75 9.51
N SER A 115 12.60 4.45 8.85
CA SER A 115 12.79 3.22 8.08
C SER A 115 13.14 1.99 8.94
N TYR A 116 13.21 2.12 10.27
CA TYR A 116 13.59 1.01 11.15
C TYR A 116 12.65 -0.20 10.96
N SER A 117 11.36 0.06 10.77
CA SER A 117 10.34 -0.95 10.43
C SER A 117 10.61 -1.67 9.09
N LEU A 118 11.36 -1.05 8.18
CA LEU A 118 11.80 -1.67 6.91
C LEU A 118 13.10 -2.47 7.07
N LYS A 119 13.78 -2.36 8.21
CA LYS A 119 14.98 -3.12 8.55
C LYS A 119 14.71 -4.25 9.55
N LEU A 120 13.49 -4.35 10.08
CA LEU A 120 13.15 -5.30 11.12
C LEU A 120 12.92 -6.70 10.50
N GLY A 121 13.87 -7.61 10.75
CA GLY A 121 13.86 -8.99 10.28
C GLY A 121 14.71 -9.25 9.03
N ASP A 122 14.96 -10.52 8.71
CA ASP A 122 15.78 -10.93 7.54
C ASP A 122 15.17 -10.59 6.18
N LYS A 123 13.98 -9.97 6.16
CA LYS A 123 13.22 -9.66 4.95
C LYS A 123 13.27 -8.15 4.69
N LYS A 124 14.07 -7.73 3.70
CA LYS A 124 14.07 -6.35 3.19
C LYS A 124 12.78 -6.11 2.38
N PRO A 125 11.79 -5.36 2.89
CA PRO A 125 10.55 -5.13 2.16
C PRO A 125 10.82 -4.22 0.96
N LYS A 126 10.23 -4.56 -0.18
CA LYS A 126 10.30 -3.72 -1.40
C LYS A 126 9.08 -2.81 -1.48
N PHE A 127 9.23 -1.68 -2.15
CA PHE A 127 8.17 -0.69 -2.31
C PHE A 127 7.94 -0.36 -3.79
N MET A 128 6.74 0.14 -4.10
CA MET A 128 6.34 0.47 -5.47
C MET A 128 6.31 1.96 -5.72
N LEU A 129 6.68 2.36 -6.94
CA LEU A 129 6.86 3.77 -7.31
C LEU A 129 6.06 4.24 -8.53
N ARG A 130 5.21 3.42 -9.16
CA ARG A 130 4.59 3.82 -10.44
C ARG A 130 3.13 3.41 -10.64
N ASN A 131 2.55 4.04 -11.66
CA ASN A 131 1.15 4.03 -12.10
C ASN A 131 0.56 2.63 -12.30
N PHE A 132 -0.73 2.49 -12.00
CA PHE A 132 -1.52 1.28 -12.26
C PHE A 132 -2.91 1.63 -12.83
N LYS A 133 -3.48 0.72 -13.61
CA LYS A 133 -4.84 0.87 -14.16
C LYS A 133 -5.82 0.03 -13.35
N LEU A 134 -6.91 0.63 -12.89
CA LEU A 134 -8.04 -0.07 -12.30
C LEU A 134 -9.16 -0.16 -13.33
N THR A 135 -9.72 -1.35 -13.45
CA THR A 135 -10.91 -1.61 -14.24
C THR A 135 -11.99 -2.13 -13.32
N GLU A 136 -13.12 -1.46 -13.31
CA GLU A 136 -14.34 -1.95 -12.69
C GLU A 136 -15.27 -2.49 -13.79
N ASN A 137 -15.75 -3.72 -13.60
CA ASN A 137 -16.79 -4.31 -14.44
C ASN A 137 -18.09 -4.31 -13.63
N GLY A 138 -19.07 -3.55 -14.09
CA GLY A 138 -20.39 -3.41 -13.51
C GLY A 138 -21.30 -4.61 -13.81
N CYS A 139 -21.95 -5.08 -12.74
CA CYS A 139 -23.05 -6.04 -12.67
C CYS A 139 -22.77 -7.52 -13.03
N ARG A 140 -22.82 -8.38 -12.00
CA ARG A 140 -22.94 -9.86 -12.11
C ARG A 140 -24.16 -10.48 -11.41
N LYS A 141 -24.98 -9.69 -10.72
CA LYS A 141 -26.17 -10.18 -10.00
C LYS A 141 -27.45 -9.72 -10.70
N CYS A 142 -27.70 -10.31 -11.86
CA CYS A 142 -29.02 -10.41 -12.48
C CYS A 142 -29.13 -11.84 -12.97
N ASP A 143 -29.26 -12.80 -12.05
CA ASP A 143 -29.76 -14.16 -12.28
C ASP A 143 -29.79 -14.87 -10.90
N LEU A 144 -30.94 -14.75 -10.23
CA LEU A 144 -31.58 -15.69 -9.31
C LEU A 144 -32.89 -15.05 -8.82
#